data_AF-B2AEY1-F1
#
_entry.id   AF-B2AEY1-F1
#
_cell.length_a   1.000
_cell.length_b   1.000
_cell.length_c   1.000
_cell.angle_alpha   90.00
_cell.angle_beta   90.00
_cell.angle_gamma   90.00
#
_symmetry.space_group_name_H-M   'P 1'
#
loop_
_entity.id
_entity.type
_entity.pdbx_description
1 polymer ?
#
loop_
_entity_poly.entity_id
_entity_poly.type
_entity_poly.pdbx_seq_one_letter_code
_entity_poly.pdbx_strand_id
1 'polypeptide(L)'
;MAATYVAIERGIPAMAFWTGNEATVYSSLNTSTKAGLQDPATINARLASNLVQAFISKANGDRVLPEGYGVTVDLPYITSETSDECTNPPFVLTRATQDVGVKVAYNHKSGVFNRMHTDAGYNQFEATDTVSTVAPKCLSAVTVFSLDYDASHRRQCFNLADVTAIIPVLVHSNGTTPLTGGLGANASIAGNSSSQPPTPVEAPPPSGQTAVTSIATLAQWSVNLLVLGLVVGMTLL
;
A
#
# COMPACT_ATOMS: atom_id res chain seq x y z
N MET A 1 3.28 3.00 6.24
CA MET A 1 2.86 4.23 6.96
C MET A 1 3.84 5.39 6.83
N ALA A 2 5.15 5.23 7.08
CA ALA A 2 6.08 6.38 7.10
C ALA A 2 6.08 7.24 5.81
N ALA A 3 6.01 6.63 4.63
CA ALA A 3 5.89 7.37 3.37
C ALA A 3 4.60 8.19 3.28
N THR A 4 3.49 7.67 3.82
CA THR A 4 2.19 8.34 3.90
C THR A 4 2.27 9.58 4.77
N TYR A 5 2.95 9.52 5.91
CA TYR A 5 3.18 10.66 6.80
C TYR A 5 3.91 11.78 6.07
N VAL A 6 5.02 11.43 5.43
CA VAL A 6 5.87 12.37 4.69
C VAL A 6 5.13 13.02 3.52
N ALA A 7 4.18 12.34 2.90
CA ALA A 7 3.33 12.91 1.85
C ALA A 7 2.30 13.91 2.44
N ILE A 8 1.64 13.54 3.54
CA ILE A 8 0.62 14.38 4.18
C ILE A 8 1.23 15.68 4.72
N GLU A 9 2.43 15.63 5.30
CA GLU A 9 3.19 16.82 5.72
C GLU A 9 3.51 17.78 4.57
N ARG A 10 3.49 17.29 3.32
CA ARG A 10 3.65 18.11 2.11
C ARG A 10 2.31 18.56 1.52
N GLY A 11 1.22 18.39 2.25
CA GLY A 11 -0.14 18.72 1.81
C GLY A 11 -0.69 17.75 0.75
N ILE A 12 -0.06 16.59 0.54
CA ILE A 12 -0.49 15.59 -0.45
C ILE A 12 -1.34 14.52 0.27
N PRO A 13 -2.60 14.31 -0.14
CA PRO A 13 -3.43 13.27 0.46
C PRO A 13 -2.79 11.90 0.19
N ALA A 14 -2.73 11.04 1.21
CA ALA A 14 -2.05 9.76 1.09
C ALA A 14 -2.80 8.64 1.82
N MET A 15 -2.70 7.46 1.22
CA MET A 15 -3.27 6.21 1.74
C MET A 15 -2.16 5.14 1.78
N ALA A 16 -2.13 4.33 2.83
CA ALA A 16 -1.27 3.17 2.92
C ALA A 16 -2.07 1.89 2.99
N PHE A 17 -1.59 0.88 2.28
CA PHE A 17 -2.18 -0.45 2.24
C PHE A 17 -1.23 -1.45 2.90
N TRP A 18 -1.82 -2.30 3.72
CA TRP A 18 -1.23 -3.52 4.24
C TRP A 18 -2.07 -4.70 3.75
N THR A 19 -1.43 -5.85 3.55
CA THR A 19 -2.13 -7.09 3.20
C THR A 19 -1.56 -8.25 4.01
N GLY A 20 -2.41 -9.21 4.37
CA GLY A 20 -1.99 -10.46 5.00
C GLY A 20 -1.31 -11.44 4.04
N ASN A 21 -1.41 -11.24 2.72
CA ASN A 21 -0.75 -12.10 1.73
C ASN A 21 0.75 -11.81 1.64
N GLU A 22 1.54 -12.84 1.33
CA GLU A 22 2.99 -12.69 1.09
C GLU A 22 3.27 -11.89 -0.19
N ALA A 23 4.43 -11.26 -0.23
CA ALA A 23 4.88 -10.53 -1.41
C ALA A 23 5.22 -11.50 -2.55
N THR A 24 4.61 -11.27 -3.72
CA THR A 24 4.83 -12.05 -4.94
C THR A 24 5.57 -11.19 -5.96
N VAL A 25 6.57 -11.77 -6.63
CA VAL A 25 7.24 -11.07 -7.74
C VAL A 25 6.35 -11.02 -8.96
N TYR A 26 6.42 -9.92 -9.72
CA TYR A 26 5.55 -9.71 -10.89
C TYR A 26 5.63 -10.87 -11.90
N SER A 27 6.81 -11.46 -12.08
CA SER A 27 7.03 -12.60 -13.00
C SER A 27 6.35 -13.90 -12.57
N SER A 28 5.88 -14.00 -11.32
CA SER A 28 5.17 -15.16 -10.79
C SER A 28 3.68 -14.96 -10.62
N LEU A 29 3.14 -13.81 -11.05
CA LEU A 29 1.70 -13.55 -11.00
C LEU A 29 0.98 -14.45 -11.99
N ASN A 30 0.07 -15.27 -11.48
CA ASN A 30 -0.75 -16.13 -12.33
C ASN A 30 -2.07 -15.42 -12.68
N THR A 31 -2.57 -15.65 -13.89
CA THR A 31 -3.90 -15.18 -14.28
C THR A 31 -5.02 -15.99 -13.61
N SER A 32 -4.70 -17.21 -13.17
CA SER A 32 -5.59 -18.10 -12.43
C SER A 32 -4.80 -18.92 -11.40
N THR A 33 -5.32 -19.02 -10.19
CA THR A 33 -4.80 -19.89 -9.12
C THR A 33 -5.24 -21.34 -9.34
N LYS A 34 -4.76 -22.24 -8.47
CA LYS A 34 -5.21 -23.65 -8.43
C LYS A 34 -6.70 -23.80 -8.16
N ALA A 35 -7.30 -22.84 -7.45
CA ALA A 35 -8.74 -22.79 -7.20
C ALA A 35 -9.55 -22.24 -8.38
N GLY A 36 -8.93 -21.88 -9.51
CA GLY A 36 -9.61 -21.26 -10.66
C GLY A 36 -9.98 -19.78 -10.44
N LEU A 37 -9.38 -19.14 -9.43
CA LEU A 37 -9.66 -17.77 -9.02
C LEU A 37 -8.53 -16.84 -9.43
N GLN A 38 -8.73 -15.53 -9.32
CA GLN A 38 -7.65 -14.57 -9.54
C GLN A 38 -6.57 -14.69 -8.47
N ASP A 39 -5.33 -14.40 -8.86
CA ASP A 39 -4.18 -14.33 -7.95
C ASP A 39 -4.44 -13.34 -6.81
N PRO A 40 -4.09 -13.66 -5.54
CA PRO A 40 -4.31 -12.80 -4.40
C PRO A 40 -3.74 -11.39 -4.57
N ALA A 41 -2.58 -11.24 -5.21
CA ALA A 41 -1.98 -9.94 -5.47
C ALA A 41 -2.81 -9.12 -6.45
N THR A 42 -3.43 -9.76 -7.44
CA THR A 42 -4.37 -9.12 -8.37
C THR A 42 -5.62 -8.64 -7.63
N ILE A 43 -6.20 -9.48 -6.77
CA ILE A 43 -7.38 -9.11 -5.96
C ILE A 43 -7.04 -7.93 -5.02
N ASN A 44 -5.91 -7.99 -4.32
CA ASN A 44 -5.45 -6.90 -3.45
C ASN A 44 -5.25 -5.59 -4.21
N ALA A 45 -4.64 -5.64 -5.40
CA ALA A 45 -4.47 -4.45 -6.25
C ALA A 45 -5.81 -3.88 -6.74
N ARG A 46 -6.78 -4.74 -7.08
CA ARG A 46 -8.14 -4.33 -7.47
C ARG A 46 -8.88 -3.69 -6.28
N LEU A 47 -8.76 -4.26 -5.09
CA LEU A 47 -9.36 -3.69 -3.87
C LEU A 47 -8.79 -2.32 -3.57
N ALA A 48 -7.46 -2.19 -3.60
CA ALA A 48 -6.77 -0.92 -3.37
C ALA A 48 -7.18 0.14 -4.40
N SER A 49 -7.18 -0.20 -5.69
CA SER A 49 -7.57 0.74 -6.75
C SER A 49 -9.03 1.14 -6.65
N ASN A 50 -9.95 0.20 -6.35
CA ASN A 50 -11.37 0.53 -6.20
C ASN A 50 -11.61 1.46 -5.02
N LEU A 51 -10.93 1.24 -3.89
CA LEU A 51 -11.05 2.12 -2.74
C LEU A 51 -10.51 3.52 -3.04
N VAL A 52 -9.32 3.64 -3.66
CA VAL A 52 -8.75 4.93 -4.07
C VAL A 52 -9.71 5.66 -5.01
N GLN A 53 -10.28 4.96 -5.99
CA GLN A 53 -11.24 5.56 -6.92
C GLN A 53 -12.53 6.00 -6.22
N ALA A 54 -12.99 5.28 -5.20
CA ALA A 54 -14.15 5.68 -4.41
C ALA A 54 -13.90 7.01 -3.66
N PHE A 55 -12.70 7.20 -3.11
CA PHE A 55 -12.29 8.47 -2.49
C PHE A 55 -12.20 9.61 -3.51
N ILE A 56 -11.55 9.37 -4.66
CA ILE A 56 -11.44 10.36 -5.74
C ILE A 56 -12.83 10.77 -6.25
N SER A 57 -13.71 9.80 -6.48
CA SER A 57 -15.08 10.05 -6.97
C SER A 57 -15.89 10.85 -5.96
N LYS A 58 -15.75 10.56 -4.66
CA LYS A 58 -16.41 11.33 -3.59
C LYS A 58 -15.90 12.76 -3.52
N ALA A 59 -14.61 12.98 -3.76
CA ALA A 59 -14.01 14.31 -3.75
C ALA A 59 -14.58 15.21 -4.86
N ASN A 60 -15.00 14.64 -5.99
CA ASN A 60 -15.69 15.36 -7.08
C ASN A 60 -14.96 16.65 -7.54
N GLY A 61 -13.62 16.58 -7.63
CA GLY A 61 -12.78 17.72 -8.02
C GLY A 61 -12.25 18.56 -6.84
N ASP A 62 -12.78 18.36 -5.63
CA ASP A 62 -12.24 18.92 -4.40
C ASP A 62 -11.09 18.07 -3.84
N ARG A 63 -10.56 18.47 -2.68
CA ARG A 63 -9.51 17.76 -1.97
C ARG A 63 -10.02 16.38 -1.50
N VAL A 64 -9.27 15.31 -1.83
CA VAL A 64 -9.64 13.91 -1.54
C VAL A 64 -9.76 13.60 -0.05
N LEU A 65 -8.89 14.20 0.76
CA LEU A 65 -8.88 14.12 2.22
C LEU A 65 -8.58 15.51 2.78
N PRO A 66 -9.11 15.90 3.95
CA PRO A 66 -8.72 17.15 4.60
C PRO A 66 -7.20 17.23 4.85
N GLU A 67 -6.69 18.45 5.00
CA GLU A 67 -5.25 18.67 5.28
C GLU A 67 -4.84 18.07 6.62
N GLY A 68 -3.68 17.41 6.65
CA GLY A 68 -3.18 16.72 7.84
C GLY A 68 -3.78 15.34 8.08
N TYR A 69 -4.65 14.85 7.19
CA TYR A 69 -5.29 13.53 7.31
C TYR A 69 -4.74 12.50 6.33
N GLY A 70 -4.72 11.25 6.78
CA GLY A 70 -4.36 10.08 6.00
C GLY A 70 -5.29 8.91 6.25
N VAL A 71 -5.17 7.89 5.41
CA VAL A 71 -5.92 6.64 5.55
C VAL A 71 -4.97 5.46 5.58
N THR A 72 -5.17 4.56 6.53
CA THR A 72 -4.56 3.22 6.53
C THR A 72 -5.61 2.17 6.23
N VAL A 73 -5.22 1.17 5.45
CA VAL A 73 -6.08 0.08 5.02
C VAL A 73 -5.39 -1.24 5.30
N ASP A 74 -5.99 -2.07 6.12
CA ASP A 74 -5.55 -3.45 6.35
C ASP A 74 -6.45 -4.40 5.57
N LEU A 75 -5.92 -4.95 4.48
CA LEU A 75 -6.58 -5.99 3.70
C LEU A 75 -6.35 -7.35 4.38
N PRO A 76 -7.39 -8.20 4.50
CA PRO A 76 -7.25 -9.53 5.08
C PRO A 76 -6.42 -10.43 4.16
N TYR A 77 -6.08 -11.61 4.67
CA TYR A 77 -5.50 -12.66 3.85
C TYR A 77 -6.53 -13.14 2.81
N ILE A 78 -6.26 -12.90 1.53
CA ILE A 78 -7.08 -13.38 0.42
C ILE A 78 -6.79 -14.86 0.19
N THR A 79 -7.82 -15.70 0.22
CA THR A 79 -7.71 -17.17 0.18
C THR A 79 -7.70 -17.74 -1.23
N SER A 80 -7.68 -16.90 -2.26
CA SER A 80 -7.95 -17.31 -3.65
C SER A 80 -6.98 -18.34 -4.22
N GLU A 81 -5.85 -18.61 -3.57
CA GLU A 81 -4.98 -19.75 -3.90
C GLU A 81 -5.64 -21.12 -3.69
N THR A 82 -6.50 -21.23 -2.67
CA THR A 82 -7.08 -22.51 -2.21
C THR A 82 -8.60 -22.51 -2.15
N SER A 83 -9.26 -21.37 -1.92
CA SER A 83 -10.72 -21.27 -1.80
C SER A 83 -11.26 -19.88 -2.10
N ASP A 84 -12.57 -19.79 -2.36
CA ASP A 84 -13.30 -18.52 -2.58
C ASP A 84 -13.79 -17.85 -1.28
N GLU A 85 -13.48 -18.41 -0.11
CA GLU A 85 -13.96 -17.97 1.21
C GLU A 85 -13.66 -16.50 1.52
N CYS A 86 -12.49 -15.99 1.10
CA CYS A 86 -12.17 -14.58 1.18
C CYS A 86 -11.53 -14.04 -0.10
N THR A 87 -12.38 -13.53 -0.99
CA THR A 87 -11.98 -13.00 -2.31
C THR A 87 -12.53 -11.62 -2.61
N ASN A 88 -13.50 -11.14 -1.82
CA ASN A 88 -14.11 -9.83 -1.97
C ASN A 88 -14.48 -9.20 -0.61
N PRO A 89 -13.48 -8.95 0.26
CA PRO A 89 -13.73 -8.42 1.60
C PRO A 89 -14.37 -7.03 1.54
N PRO A 90 -15.51 -6.78 2.22
CA PRO A 90 -16.05 -5.44 2.44
C PRO A 90 -15.06 -4.54 3.18
N PHE A 91 -15.09 -3.25 2.86
CA PHE A 91 -14.37 -2.24 3.63
C PHE A 91 -15.20 -1.78 4.82
N VAL A 92 -14.61 -1.79 6.01
CA VAL A 92 -15.25 -1.31 7.23
C VAL A 92 -14.43 -0.21 7.88
N LEU A 93 -15.11 0.85 8.30
CA LEU A 93 -14.49 1.95 9.03
C LEU A 93 -14.11 1.48 10.43
N THR A 94 -12.83 1.61 10.75
CA THR A 94 -12.25 1.23 12.04
C THR A 94 -11.51 2.40 12.66
N ARG A 95 -11.18 2.25 13.95
CA ARG A 95 -10.32 3.16 14.69
C ARG A 95 -9.00 2.47 14.97
N ALA A 96 -7.89 3.19 14.82
CA ALA A 96 -6.58 2.70 15.25
C ALA A 96 -6.62 2.44 16.75
N THR A 97 -6.06 1.31 17.14
CA THR A 97 -5.96 0.91 18.53
C THR A 97 -4.55 1.14 19.03
N GLN A 98 -4.42 1.24 20.34
CA GLN A 98 -3.12 1.47 20.94
C GLN A 98 -2.22 0.27 20.70
N ASP A 99 -0.99 0.56 20.28
CA ASP A 99 0.04 -0.43 20.03
C ASP A 99 0.32 -1.23 21.31
N VAL A 100 0.34 -2.55 21.17
CA VAL A 100 0.62 -3.47 22.27
C VAL A 100 2.12 -3.49 22.46
N GLY A 101 2.61 -2.73 23.44
CA GLY A 101 4.02 -2.57 23.70
C GLY A 101 4.75 -3.92 23.77
N VAL A 102 5.84 -4.06 23.01
CA VAL A 102 6.74 -5.21 23.11
C VAL A 102 7.25 -5.28 24.54
N LYS A 103 6.86 -6.32 25.27
CA LYS A 103 7.40 -6.56 26.61
C LYS A 103 8.79 -7.16 26.46
N VAL A 104 9.76 -6.59 27.15
CA VAL A 104 11.12 -7.13 27.25
C VAL A 104 11.37 -7.45 28.71
N ALA A 105 11.79 -8.68 29.00
CA ALA A 105 12.07 -9.13 30.36
C ALA A 105 13.52 -9.58 30.48
N TYR A 106 14.20 -9.13 31.54
CA TYR A 106 15.55 -9.57 31.85
C TYR A 106 15.53 -10.99 32.42
N ASN A 107 16.30 -11.91 31.84
CA ASN A 107 16.47 -13.26 32.37
C ASN A 107 17.75 -13.34 33.22
N HIS A 108 17.59 -13.36 34.54
CA HIS A 108 18.70 -13.42 35.49
C HIS A 108 19.57 -14.68 35.39
N LYS A 109 19.07 -15.79 34.82
CA LYS A 109 19.84 -17.03 34.66
C LYS A 109 20.73 -17.01 33.42
N SER A 110 20.25 -16.41 32.33
CA SER A 110 21.02 -16.32 31.08
C SER A 110 21.75 -14.99 30.91
N GLY A 111 21.48 -14.00 31.77
CA GLY A 111 22.10 -12.68 31.73
C GLY A 111 21.67 -11.80 30.56
N VAL A 112 20.64 -12.20 29.80
CA VAL A 112 20.17 -11.50 28.60
C VAL A 112 18.71 -11.09 28.70
N PHE A 113 18.32 -10.08 27.93
CA PHE A 113 16.92 -9.68 27.78
C PHE A 113 16.21 -10.58 26.75
N ASN A 114 15.02 -11.06 27.11
CA ASN A 114 14.15 -11.81 26.23
C ASN A 114 12.96 -10.96 25.81
N ARG A 115 12.63 -11.00 24.52
CA ARG A 115 11.35 -10.50 24.03
C ARG A 115 10.25 -11.41 24.58
N MET A 116 9.35 -10.86 25.38
CA MET A 116 8.13 -11.54 25.77
C MET A 116 7.07 -11.25 24.72
N HIS A 117 6.54 -12.31 24.11
CA HIS A 117 5.36 -12.20 23.28
C HIS A 117 4.19 -11.87 24.20
N THR A 118 3.53 -10.74 23.97
CA THR A 118 2.17 -10.57 24.46
C THR A 118 1.27 -11.30 23.48
N ASP A 119 0.52 -12.31 23.94
CA ASP A 119 -0.48 -13.04 23.13
C ASP A 119 -1.60 -12.13 22.57
N ALA A 120 -1.59 -10.86 22.97
CA ALA A 120 -2.39 -9.83 22.34
C ALA A 120 -1.80 -9.48 20.97
N GLY A 121 -2.43 -9.99 19.90
CA GLY A 121 -2.05 -9.75 18.51
C GLY A 121 -1.75 -8.29 18.20
N TYR A 122 -0.76 -8.07 17.34
CA TYR A 122 -0.14 -6.78 17.04
C TYR A 122 -1.08 -5.71 16.45
N ASN A 123 -2.32 -6.08 16.12
CA ASN A 123 -3.37 -5.17 15.64
C ASN A 123 -4.68 -5.54 16.36
N GLN A 124 -4.76 -5.37 17.69
CA GLN A 124 -6.03 -5.64 18.39
C GLN A 124 -7.03 -4.55 18.02
N PHE A 125 -7.93 -4.85 17.10
CA PHE A 125 -9.14 -4.07 16.85
C PHE A 125 -9.97 -3.94 18.14
N GLU A 126 -9.81 -2.85 18.88
CA GLU A 126 -10.87 -2.34 19.76
C GLU A 126 -11.89 -1.60 18.87
N ALA A 127 -12.70 -2.39 18.18
CA ALA A 127 -14.08 -1.96 17.97
C ALA A 127 -14.69 -1.81 19.36
N THR A 128 -14.84 -0.57 19.83
CA THR A 128 -15.60 -0.29 21.03
C THR A 128 -16.97 -0.93 20.89
N ASP A 129 -17.30 -1.77 21.88
CA ASP A 129 -18.48 -2.60 22.06
C ASP A 129 -18.87 -3.52 20.89
N THR A 130 -18.50 -4.79 21.08
CA THR A 130 -18.81 -5.98 20.27
C THR A 130 -17.99 -6.13 18.99
N VAL A 131 -16.95 -6.98 19.03
CA VAL A 131 -16.60 -8.02 18.04
C VAL A 131 -15.22 -8.64 18.40
N SER A 132 -15.12 -9.96 18.18
CA SER A 132 -14.07 -10.92 18.53
C SER A 132 -12.62 -10.51 18.18
N THR A 133 -11.65 -11.07 18.93
CA THR A 133 -10.18 -10.92 18.83
C THR A 133 -9.53 -11.47 17.53
N VAL A 134 -10.34 -11.70 16.50
CA VAL A 134 -9.94 -12.15 15.17
C VAL A 134 -10.76 -11.28 14.23
N ALA A 135 -10.11 -10.49 13.36
CA ALA A 135 -10.82 -9.82 12.27
C ALA A 135 -11.75 -10.88 11.63
N PRO A 136 -13.08 -10.70 11.58
CA PRO A 136 -13.94 -11.65 10.89
C PRO A 136 -13.30 -11.92 9.53
N LYS A 137 -13.11 -13.21 9.20
CA LYS A 137 -12.07 -13.74 8.29
C LYS A 137 -11.92 -13.03 6.92
N CYS A 138 -12.87 -12.19 6.53
CA CYS A 138 -12.87 -11.47 5.27
C CYS A 138 -13.43 -10.04 5.36
N LEU A 139 -12.94 -9.21 6.29
CA LEU A 139 -13.19 -7.76 6.27
C LEU A 139 -11.87 -6.99 6.09
N SER A 140 -11.95 -5.89 5.34
CA SER A 140 -10.85 -4.94 5.15
C SER A 140 -11.05 -3.75 6.07
N ALA A 141 -10.09 -3.48 6.96
CA ALA A 141 -10.18 -2.37 7.89
C ALA A 141 -9.69 -1.07 7.24
N VAL A 142 -10.48 -0.01 7.35
CA VAL A 142 -10.14 1.33 6.86
C VAL A 142 -10.13 2.27 8.06
N THR A 143 -8.95 2.82 8.38
CA THR A 143 -8.80 3.76 9.49
C THR A 143 -8.31 5.11 8.98
N VAL A 144 -9.01 6.17 9.38
CA VAL A 144 -8.56 7.55 9.16
C VAL A 144 -7.67 7.97 10.33
N PHE A 145 -6.55 8.62 10.04
CA PHE A 145 -5.65 9.18 11.05
C PHE A 145 -5.30 10.64 10.73
N SER A 146 -4.90 11.40 11.74
CA SER A 146 -4.36 12.75 11.61
C SER A 146 -2.91 12.82 12.03
N LEU A 147 -2.18 13.80 11.48
CA LEU A 147 -0.84 14.18 11.93
C LEU A 147 -0.85 15.32 12.96
N ASP A 148 -2.02 15.86 13.28
CA ASP A 148 -2.18 16.76 14.40
C ASP A 148 -2.07 15.96 15.71
N TYR A 149 -0.87 15.98 16.29
CA TYR A 149 -0.54 15.37 17.56
C TYR A 149 -0.74 16.32 18.74
N ASP A 150 -1.17 17.56 18.50
CA ASP A 150 -1.47 18.45 19.61
C ASP A 150 -2.66 17.85 20.37
N ALA A 151 -2.44 17.56 21.66
CA ALA A 151 -3.46 17.04 22.55
C ALA A 151 -4.56 18.09 22.70
N SER A 152 -5.54 18.03 21.81
CA SER A 152 -6.60 19.02 21.74
C SER A 152 -7.42 19.01 23.03
N HIS A 153 -7.24 20.05 23.84
CA HIS A 153 -8.16 20.37 24.95
C HIS A 153 -9.51 20.91 24.43
N ARG A 154 -9.68 20.98 23.11
CA ARG A 154 -10.89 21.47 22.46
C ARG A 154 -11.67 20.29 21.91
N ARG A 155 -12.91 20.16 22.38
CA ARG A 155 -13.96 19.23 21.89
C ARG A 155 -14.34 19.40 20.39
N GLN A 156 -13.49 20.07 19.61
CA GLN A 156 -13.73 20.45 18.21
C GLN A 156 -12.91 19.62 17.22
N CYS A 157 -12.00 18.75 17.69
CA CYS A 157 -11.06 18.11 16.77
C CYS A 157 -11.56 16.80 16.14
N PHE A 158 -12.57 16.11 16.70
CA PHE A 158 -13.06 14.86 16.11
C PHE A 158 -14.50 14.56 16.55
N ASN A 159 -15.49 14.87 15.70
CA ASN A 159 -16.77 14.18 15.78
C ASN A 159 -16.73 12.98 14.81
N LEU A 160 -17.21 11.81 15.23
CA LEU A 160 -17.36 10.64 14.34
C LEU A 160 -18.21 10.98 13.10
N ALA A 161 -19.14 11.92 13.24
CA ALA A 161 -19.91 12.49 12.14
C ALA A 161 -19.02 13.11 11.03
N ASP A 162 -17.87 13.70 11.40
CA ASP A 162 -16.91 14.30 10.46
C ASP A 162 -16.13 13.23 9.69
N VAL A 163 -15.79 12.12 10.35
CA VAL A 163 -15.08 11.00 9.69
C VAL A 163 -15.98 10.31 8.66
N THR A 164 -17.25 10.03 9.01
CA THR A 164 -18.21 9.47 8.05
C THR A 164 -18.49 10.42 6.89
N ALA A 165 -18.37 11.74 7.10
CA ALA A 165 -18.49 12.73 6.02
C ALA A 165 -17.33 12.69 5.03
N ILE A 166 -16.14 12.20 5.43
CA ILE A 166 -14.95 12.10 4.55
C ILE A 166 -14.90 10.75 3.81
N ILE A 167 -15.36 9.68 4.45
CA ILE A 167 -15.24 8.31 3.96
C ILE A 167 -16.27 8.00 2.84
N PRO A 168 -15.89 7.36 1.71
CA PRO A 168 -16.84 7.03 0.64
C PRO A 168 -17.84 5.96 1.07
N VAL A 169 -19.02 5.94 0.42
CA VAL A 169 -20.12 4.97 0.67
C VAL A 169 -19.67 3.51 0.55
N LEU A 170 -18.60 3.25 -0.21
CA LEU A 170 -17.99 1.93 -0.32
C LEU A 170 -17.47 1.37 1.02
N VAL A 171 -17.15 2.24 1.98
CA VAL A 171 -16.68 1.87 3.31
C VAL A 171 -17.84 1.94 4.29
N HIS A 172 -18.17 0.79 4.87
CA HIS A 172 -19.31 0.64 5.77
C HIS A 172 -18.94 1.05 7.20
N SER A 173 -19.87 1.67 7.93
CA SER A 173 -19.70 1.84 9.38
C SER A 173 -19.71 0.48 10.07
N ASN A 174 -18.94 0.33 11.15
CA ASN A 174 -18.92 -0.90 11.93
C ASN A 174 -20.33 -1.27 12.43
N GLY A 175 -20.71 -2.55 12.30
CA GLY A 175 -22.04 -3.07 12.66
C GLY A 175 -23.12 -2.93 11.59
N THR A 176 -22.83 -2.31 10.43
CA THR A 176 -23.80 -2.21 9.31
C THR A 176 -23.99 -3.57 8.64
N THR A 177 -25.24 -3.94 8.37
CA THR A 177 -25.58 -5.12 7.55
C THR A 177 -26.74 -4.80 6.60
N PRO A 178 -26.77 -5.34 5.37
CA PRO A 178 -25.75 -6.19 4.75
C PRO A 178 -24.50 -5.41 4.30
N LEU A 179 -23.34 -6.07 4.31
CA LEU A 179 -22.09 -5.50 3.81
C LEU A 179 -21.91 -5.82 2.32
N THR A 180 -21.48 -4.82 1.55
CA THR A 180 -21.10 -4.99 0.14
C THR A 180 -19.60 -5.20 0.04
N GLY A 181 -19.16 -6.22 -0.69
CA GLY A 181 -17.75 -6.52 -0.92
C GLY A 181 -16.98 -5.34 -1.51
N GLY A 182 -15.69 -5.24 -1.21
CA GLY A 182 -14.83 -4.12 -1.59
C GLY A 182 -14.65 -3.92 -3.10
N LEU A 183 -14.97 -4.91 -3.92
CA LEU A 183 -15.01 -4.83 -5.39
C LEU A 183 -16.43 -4.59 -5.94
N GLY A 184 -17.44 -4.49 -5.08
CA GLY A 184 -18.86 -4.45 -5.41
C GLY A 184 -19.54 -5.82 -5.30
N ALA A 185 -20.88 -5.84 -5.32
CA ALA A 185 -21.69 -7.05 -5.12
C ALA A 185 -21.56 -8.08 -6.26
N ASN A 186 -21.30 -7.62 -7.48
CA ASN A 186 -21.28 -8.46 -8.69
C ASN A 186 -19.87 -8.60 -9.29
N ALA A 187 -18.82 -8.36 -8.50
CA ALA A 187 -17.45 -8.44 -8.99
C ALA A 187 -17.08 -9.89 -9.34
N SER A 188 -16.60 -10.11 -10.57
CA SER A 188 -15.98 -11.39 -10.92
C SER A 188 -14.62 -11.53 -10.22
N ILE A 189 -14.42 -12.67 -9.55
CA ILE A 189 -13.14 -13.11 -8.98
C ILE A 189 -12.60 -14.36 -9.70
N ALA A 190 -13.22 -14.77 -10.80
CA ALA A 190 -12.75 -15.90 -11.60
C ALA A 190 -11.40 -15.57 -12.26
N GLY A 191 -10.48 -16.54 -12.22
CA GLY A 191 -9.24 -16.47 -12.98
C GLY A 191 -9.52 -16.54 -14.48
N ASN A 192 -8.65 -15.94 -15.30
CA ASN A 192 -8.76 -16.10 -16.75
C ASN A 192 -8.27 -17.50 -17.14
N SER A 193 -9.17 -18.32 -17.69
CA SER A 193 -8.85 -19.63 -18.26
C SER A 193 -8.13 -19.56 -19.61
N SER A 194 -7.92 -18.36 -20.17
CA SER A 194 -7.11 -18.19 -21.37
C SER A 194 -5.62 -18.18 -21.02
N SER A 195 -4.91 -19.21 -21.49
CA SER A 195 -3.45 -19.35 -21.45
C SER A 195 -2.72 -18.33 -22.35
N GLN A 196 -3.10 -17.06 -22.29
CA GLN A 196 -2.39 -16.01 -23.01
C GLN A 196 -1.39 -15.38 -22.05
N PRO A 197 -0.07 -15.51 -22.30
CA PRO A 197 0.92 -14.86 -21.45
C PRO A 197 0.66 -13.36 -21.41
N PRO A 198 0.89 -12.70 -20.26
CA PRO A 198 0.72 -11.26 -20.16
C PRO A 198 1.58 -10.59 -21.23
N THR A 199 0.95 -9.90 -22.18
CA THR A 199 1.66 -8.97 -23.05
C THR A 199 2.33 -7.94 -22.17
N PRO A 200 3.66 -7.74 -22.26
CA PRO A 200 4.33 -6.68 -21.52
C PRO A 200 3.60 -5.36 -21.78
N VAL A 201 3.13 -4.72 -20.73
CA VAL A 201 2.69 -3.32 -20.82
C VAL A 201 3.97 -2.53 -21.01
N GLU A 202 4.20 -2.06 -22.23
CA GLU A 202 5.25 -1.09 -22.52
C GLU A 202 5.05 0.10 -21.58
N ALA A 203 6.09 0.45 -20.82
CA ALA A 203 6.05 1.59 -19.93
C ALA A 203 5.62 2.83 -20.73
N PRO A 204 4.74 3.70 -20.20
CA PRO A 204 4.45 4.96 -20.86
C PRO A 204 5.77 5.69 -21.12
N PRO A 205 5.97 6.25 -22.34
CA PRO A 205 7.20 6.94 -22.67
C PRO A 205 7.44 8.03 -21.63
N PRO A 206 8.69 8.22 -21.14
CA PRO A 206 8.97 9.24 -20.15
C PRO A 206 8.58 10.60 -20.71
N SER A 207 7.57 11.21 -20.12
CA SER A 207 7.15 12.57 -20.41
C SER A 207 8.31 13.51 -20.10
N GLY A 208 8.93 14.04 -21.16
CA GLY A 208 9.75 15.24 -21.17
C GLY A 208 10.80 15.35 -20.06
N GLN A 209 11.89 14.59 -20.17
CA GLN A 209 13.15 14.99 -19.55
C GLN A 209 14.02 15.66 -20.61
N THR A 210 14.15 16.99 -20.49
CA THR A 210 15.15 17.78 -21.18
C THR A 210 16.51 17.13 -20.96
N ALA A 211 17.14 16.69 -22.06
CA ALA A 211 18.38 15.94 -22.03
C ALA A 211 19.49 16.75 -21.34
N VAL A 212 19.92 16.31 -20.15
CA VAL A 212 21.27 16.60 -19.65
C VAL A 212 22.14 15.45 -20.13
N THR A 213 22.79 15.65 -21.27
CA THR A 213 23.74 14.69 -21.86
C THR A 213 24.91 14.49 -20.91
N SER A 214 24.95 13.32 -20.27
CA SER A 214 26.13 12.80 -19.58
C SER A 214 27.02 12.09 -20.59
N ILE A 215 28.25 12.58 -20.77
CA ILE A 215 29.22 12.05 -21.72
C ILE A 215 29.93 10.86 -21.07
N ALA A 216 29.68 9.65 -21.56
CA ALA A 216 30.56 8.52 -21.32
C ALA A 216 30.66 7.64 -22.56
N THR A 217 31.86 7.67 -23.15
CA THR A 217 32.56 6.57 -23.84
C THR A 217 31.90 5.95 -25.08
N LEU A 218 32.36 6.40 -26.26
CA LEU A 218 32.46 5.55 -27.44
C LEU A 218 33.94 5.31 -27.76
N ALA A 219 34.40 4.10 -27.45
CA ALA A 219 35.62 3.52 -27.99
C ALA A 219 35.22 2.51 -29.07
N GLN A 220 35.35 2.87 -30.35
CA GLN A 220 35.59 1.93 -31.47
C GLN A 220 35.87 2.74 -32.74
N TRP A 221 37.16 2.92 -33.06
CA TRP A 221 37.87 2.19 -34.12
C TRP A 221 37.39 2.57 -35.53
N SER A 222 38.14 3.47 -36.17
CA SER A 222 38.35 3.45 -37.62
C SER A 222 39.77 3.90 -37.92
N VAL A 223 40.50 2.96 -38.51
CA VAL A 223 41.87 3.02 -38.99
C VAL A 223 41.94 3.93 -40.23
N ASN A 224 42.85 4.92 -40.25
CA ASN A 224 43.85 5.14 -41.32
C ASN A 224 44.40 6.59 -41.41
N LEU A 225 45.75 6.65 -41.57
CA LEU A 225 46.60 7.71 -42.13
C LEU A 225 46.66 9.04 -41.34
N LEU A 226 47.79 9.71 -41.11
CA LEU A 226 49.05 9.79 -41.85
C LEU A 226 50.18 10.26 -40.90
N VAL A 227 51.39 9.87 -41.27
CA VAL A 227 52.73 10.10 -40.73
C VAL A 227 53.12 11.57 -40.51
N LEU A 228 53.84 11.85 -39.40
CA LEU A 228 55.02 12.73 -39.19
C LEU A 228 55.07 13.04 -37.68
N GLY A 229 56.11 12.85 -36.87
CA GLY A 229 57.56 12.79 -37.08
C GLY A 229 58.22 13.72 -36.03
N LEU A 230 59.22 13.21 -35.30
CA LEU A 230 60.28 13.92 -34.54
C LEU A 230 60.07 14.35 -33.06
N VAL A 231 60.49 13.45 -32.16
CA VAL A 231 61.58 13.56 -31.16
C VAL A 231 62.26 14.93 -30.91
N VAL A 232 62.20 15.35 -29.64
CA VAL A 232 63.20 16.05 -28.77
C VAL A 232 63.73 17.43 -29.17
N GLY A 233 63.64 18.39 -28.24
CA GLY A 233 64.41 19.62 -28.29
C GLY A 233 64.18 20.57 -27.12
N MET A 234 65.16 20.63 -26.23
CA MET A 234 65.31 21.50 -25.07
C MET A 234 65.50 22.98 -25.44
N THR A 235 65.31 23.88 -24.46
CA THR A 235 65.90 25.23 -24.25
C THR A 235 65.21 26.54 -24.73
N LEU A 236 65.00 27.40 -23.72
CA LEU A 236 65.20 28.86 -23.61
C LEU A 236 64.53 29.82 -24.60
N LEU A 237 63.59 30.62 -24.07
CA LEU A 237 63.77 32.06 -23.79
C LEU A 237 62.72 32.55 -22.79
#